data_AF-A0A7S2NSF7-F1
#
_entry.id   AF-A0A7S2NSF7-F1
#
_cell.length_a   1.000
_cell.length_b   1.000
_cell.length_c   1.000
_cell.angle_alpha   90.00
_cell.angle_beta   90.00
_cell.angle_gamma   90.00
#
_symmetry.space_group_name_H-M   'P 1'
#
loop_
_entity.id
_entity.type
_entity.pdbx_description
1 polymer ?
#
loop_
_entity_poly.entity_id
_entity_poly.type
_entity_poly.pdbx_seq_one_letter_code
_entity_poly.pdbx_strand_id
1 'polypeptide(L)'
;MSRCDLSAKRLGVVYSAGQIGVGLGILPGLVYDRLGPAWTCLWALVMTCAGNAGLRAALPARDGEACAGLPVLAALYLVLQNGSVALYQAGLLANSTAAPE
;
A
#
# COMPACT_ATOMS: atom_id res chain seq x y z
N MET A 1 11.08 24.09 1.56
CA MET A 1 10.85 22.62 1.61
C MET A 1 12.05 21.96 0.93
N SER A 2 12.96 21.39 1.71
CA SER A 2 14.04 20.58 1.17
C SER A 2 13.46 19.26 0.62
N ARG A 3 14.00 18.79 -0.50
CA ARG A 3 13.60 17.51 -1.09
C ARG A 3 14.26 16.38 -0.29
N CYS A 4 13.53 15.29 -0.09
CA CYS A 4 14.08 14.09 0.51
C CYS A 4 15.09 13.46 -0.46
N ASP A 5 16.37 13.48 -0.11
CA ASP A 5 17.43 12.93 -0.96
C ASP A 5 17.68 11.46 -0.60
N LEU A 6 16.96 10.56 -1.27
CA LEU A 6 17.13 9.11 -1.13
C LEU A 6 17.98 8.58 -2.27
N SER A 7 19.05 7.87 -1.92
CA SER A 7 19.82 7.15 -2.93
C SER A 7 18.97 6.09 -3.63
N ALA A 8 19.28 5.81 -4.91
CA ALA A 8 18.57 4.79 -5.69
C ALA A 8 18.51 3.42 -4.97
N LYS A 9 19.59 3.05 -4.26
CA LYS A 9 19.63 1.82 -3.46
C LYS A 9 18.58 1.82 -2.34
N ARG A 10 18.38 2.94 -1.64
CA ARG A 10 17.38 3.07 -0.57
C ARG A 10 15.96 3.04 -1.13
N LEU A 11 15.72 3.74 -2.23
CA LEU A 11 14.45 3.67 -2.95
C LEU A 11 14.11 2.23 -3.39
N GLY A 12 15.11 1.48 -3.86
CA GLY A 12 14.95 0.06 -4.19
C GLY A 12 14.47 -0.80 -3.01
N VAL A 13 14.94 -0.52 -1.78
CA VAL A 13 14.46 -1.22 -0.57
C VAL A 13 13.00 -0.89 -0.28
N VAL A 14 12.62 0.40 -0.34
CA VAL A 14 11.21 0.82 -0.15
C VAL A 14 10.30 0.14 -1.18
N TYR A 15 10.71 0.14 -2.44
CA TYR A 15 9.95 -0.50 -3.51
C TYR A 15 9.82 -2.02 -3.30
N SER A 16 10.90 -2.68 -2.89
CA SER A 16 10.90 -4.13 -2.59
C SER A 16 9.96 -4.46 -1.43
N ALA A 17 9.90 -3.62 -0.40
CA ALA A 17 8.92 -3.78 0.68
C ALA A 17 7.47 -3.65 0.19
N GLY A 18 7.25 -2.79 -0.80
CA GLY A 18 5.97 -2.72 -1.52
C GLY A 18 5.59 -4.04 -2.19
N GLN A 19 6.55 -4.71 -2.85
CA GLN A 19 6.32 -6.01 -3.48
C GLN A 19 6.02 -7.12 -2.45
N ILE A 20 6.60 -7.04 -1.25
CA ILE A 20 6.19 -7.90 -0.13
C ILE A 20 4.73 -7.63 0.23
N GLY A 21 4.32 -6.36 0.30
CA GLY A 21 2.91 -5.97 0.52
C GLY A 21 1.95 -6.54 -0.53
N VAL A 22 2.39 -6.61 -1.78
CA VAL A 22 1.67 -7.27 -2.88
C VAL A 22 1.57 -8.78 -2.64
N GLY A 23 2.68 -9.43 -2.29
CA GLY A 23 2.72 -10.86 -1.96
C GLY A 23 1.87 -11.24 -0.74
N LEU A 24 1.72 -10.32 0.22
CA LEU A 24 0.77 -10.43 1.33
C LEU A 24 -0.70 -10.20 0.91
N GLY A 25 -0.97 -10.17 -0.40
CA GLY A 25 -2.31 -10.14 -1.00
C GLY A 25 -3.22 -11.32 -0.62
N ILE A 26 -2.71 -12.32 0.09
CA ILE A 26 -3.52 -13.37 0.72
C ILE A 26 -4.49 -12.76 1.76
N LEU A 27 -4.06 -11.72 2.49
CA LEU A 27 -4.91 -11.07 3.50
C LEU A 27 -6.18 -10.46 2.91
N PRO A 28 -6.12 -9.59 1.89
CA PRO A 28 -7.34 -9.08 1.26
C PRO A 28 -8.16 -10.16 0.55
N GLY A 29 -7.54 -11.23 0.04
CA GLY A 29 -8.26 -12.40 -0.48
C GLY A 29 -9.10 -13.08 0.61
N LEU A 30 -8.54 -13.29 1.80
CA LEU A 30 -9.29 -13.83 2.95
C LEU A 30 -10.43 -12.90 3.39
N VAL A 31 -10.22 -11.57 3.35
CA VAL A 31 -11.29 -10.59 3.63
C VAL A 31 -12.40 -10.72 2.59
N TYR A 32 -12.05 -10.86 1.32
CA TYR A 32 -13.02 -11.03 0.24
C TYR A 32 -13.84 -12.31 0.42
N ASP A 33 -13.18 -13.44 0.66
CA ASP A 33 -13.86 -14.74 0.80
C ASP A 33 -14.82 -14.77 2.00
N ARG A 34 -14.50 -14.05 3.08
CA ARG A 34 -15.29 -14.07 4.33
C ARG A 34 -16.34 -12.97 4.42
N LEU A 35 -16.04 -11.79 3.93
CA LEU A 35 -16.86 -10.59 4.13
C LEU A 35 -17.38 -10.00 2.80
N GLY A 36 -16.81 -10.41 1.68
CA GLY A 36 -17.24 -9.98 0.34
C GLY A 36 -16.61 -8.66 -0.13
N PRO A 37 -16.98 -8.23 -1.35
CA PRO A 37 -16.30 -7.15 -2.07
C PRO A 37 -16.34 -5.80 -1.36
N ALA A 38 -17.47 -5.45 -0.71
CA ALA A 38 -17.63 -4.16 -0.05
C ALA A 38 -16.62 -3.97 1.10
N TRP A 39 -16.38 -5.01 1.89
CA TRP A 39 -15.41 -4.98 2.99
C TRP A 39 -13.97 -4.98 2.49
N THR A 40 -13.68 -5.69 1.40
CA THR A 40 -12.37 -5.63 0.74
C THR A 40 -12.10 -4.23 0.17
N CYS A 41 -13.11 -3.56 -0.39
CA CYS A 41 -13.00 -2.15 -0.81
C CYS A 41 -12.74 -1.20 0.37
N LEU A 42 -13.40 -1.42 1.52
CA LEU A 42 -13.15 -0.62 2.72
C LEU A 42 -11.72 -0.84 3.24
N TRP A 43 -11.25 -2.08 3.27
CA TRP A 43 -9.86 -2.41 3.61
C TRP A 43 -8.89 -1.69 2.67
N ALA A 44 -9.15 -1.76 1.36
CA ALA A 44 -8.36 -1.09 0.35
C ALA A 44 -8.29 0.42 0.58
N LEU A 45 -9.43 1.05 0.86
CA LEU A 45 -9.53 2.47 1.17
C LEU A 45 -8.68 2.83 2.39
N VAL A 46 -8.86 2.13 3.51
CA VAL A 46 -8.14 2.40 4.77
C VAL A 46 -6.64 2.29 4.56
N MET A 47 -6.16 1.20 3.96
CA MET A 47 -4.73 0.96 3.74
C MET A 47 -4.13 1.96 2.74
N THR A 48 -4.85 2.28 1.66
CA THR A 48 -4.39 3.25 0.65
C THR A 48 -4.34 4.66 1.23
N CYS A 49 -5.37 5.09 1.96
CA CYS A 49 -5.39 6.39 2.62
C CYS A 49 -4.31 6.49 3.70
N ALA A 50 -4.17 5.48 4.56
CA ALA A 50 -3.15 5.46 5.61
C ALA A 50 -1.73 5.49 5.03
N GLY A 51 -1.46 4.67 4.01
CA GLY A 51 -0.17 4.65 3.32
C GLY A 51 0.16 5.99 2.67
N ASN A 52 -0.78 6.57 1.90
CA ASN A 52 -0.56 7.88 1.26
C ASN A 52 -0.41 9.02 2.28
N ALA A 53 -1.27 9.09 3.29
CA ALA A 53 -1.20 10.11 4.33
C ALA A 53 0.09 10.00 5.14
N GLY A 54 0.49 8.78 5.50
CA GLY A 54 1.75 8.52 6.19
C GLY A 54 2.95 8.90 5.34
N LEU A 55 2.99 8.51 4.06
CA LEU A 55 4.08 8.90 3.15
C LEU A 55 4.15 10.42 2.97
N ARG A 56 3.01 11.09 2.85
CA ARG A 56 2.93 12.56 2.78
C ARG A 56 3.50 13.22 4.03
N ALA A 57 3.32 12.61 5.21
CA ALA A 57 3.90 13.12 6.46
C ALA A 57 5.38 12.76 6.62
N ALA A 58 5.82 11.64 6.04
CA ALA A 58 7.16 11.05 6.21
C ALA A 58 8.20 11.56 5.21
N LEU A 59 7.77 12.00 4.02
CA LEU A 59 8.63 12.49 2.94
C LEU A 59 9.15 13.93 3.10
N PRO A 60 8.42 14.89 3.69
CA PRO A 60 8.94 16.24 3.89
C PRO A 60 10.10 16.22 4.87
N ALA A 61 11.28 16.60 4.41
CA ALA A 61 12.34 17.05 5.30
C ALA A 61 11.96 18.46 5.77
N ARG A 62 11.75 18.64 7.09
CA ARG A 62 11.70 19.99 7.68
C ARG A 62 13.12 20.52 7.77
N ASP A 63 13.30 21.83 7.75
CA ASP A 63 14.64 22.43 7.67
C ASP A 63 15.56 21.89 8.78
N GLY A 64 16.59 21.12 8.39
CA GLY A 64 17.53 20.45 9.30
C GLY A 64 17.18 19.01 9.72
N GLU A 65 15.98 18.50 9.41
CA GLU A 65 15.54 17.13 9.69
C GLU A 65 15.67 16.23 8.47
N ALA A 66 16.26 15.04 8.64
CA ALA A 66 16.18 14.00 7.62
C ALA A 66 14.73 13.51 7.50
N CYS A 67 14.31 13.14 6.29
CA CYS A 67 13.03 12.46 6.08
C CYS A 67 12.93 11.21 6.97
N ALA A 68 11.71 10.70 7.13
CA ALA A 68 11.49 9.49 7.93
C ALA A 68 12.46 8.37 7.52
N GLY A 69 12.92 7.63 8.53
CA GLY A 69 13.87 6.55 8.32
C GLY A 69 13.37 5.51 7.33
N LEU A 70 14.31 4.85 6.65
CA LEU A 70 14.03 3.83 5.64
C LEU A 70 12.98 2.78 6.08
N PRO A 71 12.97 2.27 7.33
CA PRO A 71 11.96 1.31 7.77
C PRO A 71 10.54 1.87 7.76
N VAL A 72 10.37 3.15 8.10
CA VAL A 72 9.06 3.82 8.13
C VAL A 72 8.53 3.96 6.70
N LEU A 73 9.39 4.44 5.78
CA LEU A 73 9.03 4.54 4.36
C LEU A 73 8.68 3.17 3.77
N ALA A 74 9.46 2.13 4.09
CA ALA A 74 9.20 0.76 3.66
C ALA A 74 7.87 0.21 4.19
N ALA A 75 7.58 0.40 5.49
CA ALA A 75 6.33 -0.05 6.09
C ALA A 75 5.11 0.67 5.51
N LEU A 76 5.20 1.98 5.31
CA LEU A 76 4.14 2.77 4.70
C LEU A 76 3.88 2.36 3.25
N TYR A 77 4.93 2.07 2.49
CA TYR A 77 4.80 1.60 1.11
C TYR A 77 4.25 0.17 1.05
N LEU A 78 4.61 -0.69 2.01
CA LEU A 78 4.01 -2.02 2.17
C LEU A 78 2.50 -1.92 2.43
N VAL A 79 2.08 -1.06 3.37
CA VAL A 79 0.67 -0.83 3.69
C VAL A 79 -0.08 -0.30 2.47
N LEU A 80 0.49 0.69 1.78
CA LEU A 80 -0.07 1.24 0.55
C LEU A 80 -0.30 0.16 -0.51
N GLN A 81 0.70 -0.69 -0.75
CA GLN A 81 0.61 -1.74 -1.76
C GLN A 81 -0.38 -2.84 -1.38
N ASN A 82 -0.54 -3.14 -0.09
CA ASN A 82 -1.57 -4.07 0.37
C ASN A 82 -2.98 -3.53 0.09
N GLY A 83 -3.20 -2.22 0.27
CA GLY A 83 -4.43 -1.54 -0.12
C GLY A 83 -4.68 -1.58 -1.63
N SER A 84 -3.63 -1.36 -2.44
CA SER A 84 -3.72 -1.44 -3.90
C SER A 84 -4.12 -2.84 -4.39
N VAL A 85 -3.54 -3.91 -3.82
CA VAL A 85 -3.92 -5.29 -4.15
C VAL A 85 -5.33 -5.62 -3.71
N ALA A 86 -5.76 -5.15 -2.54
CA ALA A 86 -7.13 -5.35 -2.08
C ALA A 86 -8.15 -4.76 -3.06
N LEU A 87 -7.90 -3.55 -3.57
CA LEU A 87 -8.77 -2.93 -4.57
C LEU A 87 -8.79 -3.72 -5.88
N TYR A 88 -7.61 -4.16 -6.34
CA TYR A 88 -7.49 -4.99 -7.55
C TYR A 88 -8.28 -6.29 -7.41
N GLN A 89 -8.14 -7.00 -6.29
CA GLN A 89 -8.87 -8.24 -6.02
C GLN A 89 -10.37 -8.02 -5.93
N ALA A 90 -10.82 -6.97 -5.22
CA ALA A 90 -12.24 -6.66 -5.13
C ALA A 90 -12.85 -6.41 -6.52
N GLY A 91 -12.16 -5.65 -7.38
CA GLY A 91 -12.61 -5.38 -8.74
C GLY A 91 -12.58 -6.60 -9.66
N LEU A 92 -11.49 -7.37 -9.62
CA LEU A 92 -11.34 -8.59 -10.44
C LEU A 92 -12.37 -9.64 -10.05
N LEU A 93 -12.47 -9.96 -8.76
CA LEU A 93 -13.30 -11.06 -8.28
C LEU A 93 -14.80 -10.74 -8.41
N ALA A 94 -15.21 -9.51 -8.10
CA ALA A 94 -16.61 -9.11 -8.26
C ALA A 94 -17.09 -9.18 -9.71
N ASN A 95 -16.21 -8.82 -10.67
CA ASN A 95 -16.52 -8.94 -12.09
C ASN A 95 -16.49 -10.39 -12.57
N SER A 96 -15.57 -11.23 -12.07
CA SER A 96 -15.47 -12.64 -12.47
C SER A 96 -16.68 -13.47 -12.03
N THR A 97 -17.29 -13.16 -10.88
CA THR A 97 -18.53 -13.81 -10.43
C THR A 97 -19.78 -13.36 -11.20
N ALA A 98 -19.69 -12.27 -11.95
CA ALA A 98 -20.81 -11.70 -12.71
C ALA A 98 -20.75 -12.06 -14.21
N ALA A 99 -19.63 -12.60 -14.69
CA ALA A 99 -19.50 -13.05 -16.07
C ALA A 99 -20.22 -14.41 -16.24
N PRO A 100 -21.25 -14.50 -17.11
CA PRO A 100 -21.87 -15.79 -17.42
C PRO A 100 -20.87 -16.68 -18.18
N GLU A 101 -20.92 -17.98 -17.92
CA GLU A 101 -20.19 -19.01 -18.70
C GLU A 101 -20.57 -19.00 -20.19
#